data_AF-A0A658KB33-F1
#
_entry.id   AF-A0A658KB33-F1
#
_cell.length_a   1.000
_cell.length_b   1.000
_cell.length_c   1.000
_cell.angle_alpha   90.00
_cell.angle_beta   90.00
_cell.angle_gamma   90.00
#
_symmetry.space_group_name_H-M   'P 1'
#
loop_
_entity.id
_entity.type
_entity.pdbx_description
1 polymer ?
#
loop_
_entity_poly.entity_id
_entity_poly.type
_entity_poly.pdbx_seq_one_letter_code
_entity_poly.pdbx_strand_id
1 'polypeptide(L)'
;DGFQRLLAGPAQPGYAAFCPAPGHQLGYNELKALEVQALILAVCGKGSRGPDFEEAWQIERLATAIRLAAAEQRWVALSDI
;
A
#
# COMPACT_ATOMS: atom_id res chain seq x y z
N ASP A 1 -22.74 18.24 5.46
CA ASP A 1 -21.55 18.80 6.14
C ASP A 1 -20.39 17.83 5.98
N GLY A 2 -19.38 17.96 5.13
CA GLY A 2 -18.85 18.98 4.21
C GLY A 2 -17.58 18.36 3.54
N PHE A 3 -16.80 19.13 2.77
CA PHE A 3 -15.55 18.65 2.14
C PHE A 3 -14.32 18.97 3.02
N GLN A 4 -13.39 18.03 3.17
CA GLN A 4 -12.09 18.24 3.85
C GLN A 4 -10.93 18.14 2.85
N ARG A 5 -10.12 19.19 2.78
CA ARG A 5 -8.85 19.17 2.02
C ARG A 5 -7.74 18.60 2.90
N LEU A 6 -7.12 17.51 2.45
CA LEU A 6 -5.90 16.97 3.03
C LEU A 6 -4.76 17.19 2.03
N LEU A 7 -3.71 17.88 2.44
CA LEU A 7 -2.50 18.04 1.65
C LEU A 7 -1.52 16.92 1.97
N ALA A 8 -0.84 16.39 0.95
CA ALA A 8 0.41 15.67 1.18
C ALA A 8 1.39 16.60 1.92
N GLY A 9 2.08 16.10 2.94
CA GLY A 9 2.89 16.97 3.78
C GLY A 9 3.71 16.20 4.81
N PRO A 10 4.55 16.91 5.59
CA PRO A 10 5.53 16.33 6.52
C PRO A 10 4.95 15.43 7.62
N ALA A 11 3.64 15.52 7.88
CA ALA A 11 2.94 14.62 8.80
C ALA A 11 2.85 13.18 8.26
N GLN A 12 2.96 12.97 6.95
CA GLN A 12 2.99 11.64 6.35
C GLN A 12 4.36 10.98 6.57
N PRO A 13 4.41 9.69 6.94
CA PRO A 13 5.67 9.00 7.16
C PRO A 13 6.64 9.12 5.98
N GLY A 14 7.87 9.52 6.26
CA GLY A 14 8.94 9.62 5.27
C GLY A 14 8.86 10.83 4.33
N TYR A 15 7.74 11.57 4.28
CA TYR A 15 7.59 12.74 3.40
C TYR A 15 8.64 13.82 3.68
N ALA A 16 8.88 14.12 4.96
CA ALA A 16 9.78 15.18 5.39
C ALA A 16 11.25 14.95 4.94
N ALA A 17 11.61 13.73 4.55
CA ALA A 17 12.93 13.43 3.99
C ALA A 17 13.12 13.98 2.56
N PHE A 18 12.04 14.29 1.86
CA PHE A 18 12.06 14.82 0.48
C PHE A 18 11.61 16.28 0.41
N CYS A 19 10.54 16.65 1.13
CA CYS A 19 10.00 18.00 1.11
C CYS A 19 9.57 18.45 2.51
N PRO A 20 10.03 19.61 3.01
CA PRO A 20 9.62 20.11 4.32
C PRO A 20 8.28 20.87 4.29
N ALA A 21 7.75 21.21 3.12
CA ALA A 21 6.51 21.99 2.97
C ALA A 21 5.35 21.11 2.49
N PRO A 22 4.12 21.29 3.03
CA PRO A 22 2.94 20.60 2.51
C PRO A 22 2.55 21.11 1.12
N GLY A 23 1.75 20.32 0.40
CA GLY A 23 1.18 20.68 -0.90
C GLY A 23 2.04 20.32 -2.11
N HIS A 24 3.25 19.77 -1.89
CA HIS A 24 4.13 19.28 -2.95
C HIS A 24 4.04 17.75 -3.01
N GLN A 25 3.42 17.21 -4.05
CA GLN A 25 3.26 15.76 -4.14
C GLN A 25 4.62 15.08 -4.31
N LEU A 26 4.80 13.96 -3.61
CA LEU A 26 5.89 13.03 -3.91
C LEU A 26 5.62 12.39 -5.26
N GLY A 27 6.66 12.24 -6.07
CA GLY A 27 6.58 11.49 -7.31
C GLY A 27 6.59 9.99 -7.05
N TYR A 28 6.41 9.23 -8.12
CA TYR A 28 6.43 7.76 -8.07
C TYR A 28 7.76 7.21 -7.52
N ASN A 29 8.89 7.83 -7.88
CA ASN A 29 10.21 7.36 -7.47
C ASN A 29 10.48 7.60 -5.98
N GLU A 30 9.99 8.71 -5.41
CA GLU A 30 10.08 8.99 -3.98
C GLU A 30 9.29 7.96 -3.17
N LEU A 31 8.12 7.52 -3.66
CA LEU A 31 7.38 6.42 -3.04
C LEU A 31 8.19 5.11 -3.06
N LYS A 32 8.87 4.81 -4.16
CA LYS A 32 9.75 3.62 -4.25
C LYS A 32 10.98 3.71 -3.35
N ALA A 33 11.55 4.90 -3.17
CA ALA A 33 12.62 5.11 -2.20
C ALA A 33 12.15 4.82 -0.76
N LEU A 34 10.91 5.21 -0.41
CA LEU A 34 10.31 4.89 0.89
C LEU A 34 10.04 3.39 1.06
N GLU A 35 9.57 2.70 0.03
CA GLU A 35 9.39 1.24 0.06
C GLU A 35 10.71 0.49 0.28
N VAL A 36 11.78 0.89 -0.42
CA VAL A 36 13.12 0.30 -0.24
C VAL A 36 13.66 0.58 1.17
N GLN A 37 13.48 1.80 1.69
CA GLN A 37 13.83 2.11 3.08
C GLN A 37 13.08 1.20 4.06
N ALA A 38 11.78 0.99 3.87
CA ALA A 38 10.97 0.12 4.72
C ALA A 38 11.48 -1.33 4.68
N LEU A 39 11.86 -1.84 3.50
CA LEU A 39 12.46 -3.17 3.35
C LEU A 39 13.79 -3.29 4.10
N ILE A 40 14.69 -2.31 3.95
CA ILE A 40 15.99 -2.30 4.65
C ILE A 40 15.77 -2.30 6.17
N LEU A 41 14.84 -1.48 6.68
CA LEU A 41 14.52 -1.44 8.10
C LEU A 41 13.97 -2.79 8.59
N ALA A 42 13.10 -3.44 7.82
CA ALA A 42 12.58 -4.77 8.14
C ALA A 42 13.69 -5.83 8.22
N VAL A 43 14.61 -5.84 7.24
CA VAL A 43 15.79 -6.74 7.24
C VAL A 43 16.69 -6.50 8.46
N CYS A 44 16.80 -5.25 8.90
CA CYS A 44 17.53 -4.88 10.12
C CYS A 44 16.74 -5.13 11.42
N GLY A 45 15.54 -5.73 11.37
CA GLY A 45 14.70 -5.97 12.54
C GLY A 45 14.05 -4.71 13.14
N LYS A 46 14.04 -3.59 12.42
CA LYS A 46 13.51 -2.29 12.89
C LYS A 46 12.02 -2.09 12.56
N GLY A 47 11.25 -3.19 12.61
CA GLY A 47 9.83 -3.24 12.26
C GLY A 47 9.59 -3.34 10.75
N SER A 48 8.47 -3.97 10.38
CA SER A 48 7.97 -4.03 9.01
C SER A 48 6.76 -3.10 8.88
N ARG A 49 6.66 -2.38 7.76
CA ARG A 49 5.52 -1.51 7.41
C ARG A 49 4.87 -1.86 6.07
N GLY A 50 5.25 -2.98 5.46
CA GLY A 50 4.72 -3.43 4.18
C GLY A 50 4.18 -4.85 4.24
N PRO A 51 3.40 -5.26 3.22
CA PRO A 51 2.87 -6.60 3.15
C PRO A 51 4.02 -7.61 3.06
N ASP A 52 3.98 -8.62 3.92
CA ASP A 52 4.81 -9.80 3.72
C ASP A 52 4.18 -10.74 2.68
N PHE A 53 4.77 -11.93 2.52
CA PHE A 53 4.25 -12.91 1.55
C PHE A 53 2.90 -13.51 1.95
N GLU A 54 2.57 -13.58 3.24
CA GLU A 54 1.26 -14.07 3.69
C GLU A 54 0.18 -13.03 3.36
N GLU A 55 0.44 -11.76 3.64
CA GLU A 55 -0.48 -10.67 3.30
C GLU A 55 -0.63 -10.52 1.77
N ALA A 56 0.47 -10.63 1.02
CA ALA A 56 0.44 -10.63 -0.44
C ALA A 56 -0.36 -11.82 -1.00
N TRP A 57 -0.25 -13.00 -0.37
CA TRP A 57 -1.03 -14.17 -0.77
C TRP A 57 -2.53 -13.93 -0.59
N GLN A 58 -2.98 -13.32 0.50
CA GLN A 58 -4.40 -12.97 0.68
C GLN A 58 -4.92 -12.01 -0.40
N ILE A 59 -4.10 -11.04 -0.82
CA ILE A 59 -4.43 -10.13 -1.92
C ILE A 59 -4.60 -10.90 -3.23
N GLU A 60 -3.69 -11.82 -3.53
CA GLU A 60 -3.78 -12.64 -4.76
C GLU A 60 -4.95 -13.63 -4.75
N ARG A 61 -5.32 -14.16 -3.57
CA ARG A 61 -6.55 -14.96 -3.42
C ARG A 61 -7.78 -14.16 -3.77
N LEU A 62 -7.89 -12.93 -3.25
CA LEU A 62 -9.00 -12.04 -3.58
C LEU A 62 -9.02 -11.71 -5.08
N ALA A 63 -7.86 -11.37 -5.66
CA ALA A 63 -7.76 -11.11 -7.10
C ALA A 63 -8.19 -12.33 -7.93
N THR A 64 -7.88 -13.54 -7.47
CA THR A 64 -8.30 -14.79 -8.11
C THR A 64 -9.80 -15.03 -7.98
N ALA A 65 -10.37 -14.77 -6.79
CA ALA A 65 -11.82 -14.82 -6.55
C ALA A 65 -12.60 -13.89 -7.51
N ILE A 66 -12.10 -12.67 -7.69
CA ILE A 66 -12.70 -11.67 -8.59
C ILE A 66 -12.70 -12.19 -10.04
N ARG A 67 -11.58 -12.76 -10.50
CA ARG A 67 -11.49 -13.34 -11.85
C ARG A 67 -12.45 -14.52 -12.03
N LEU A 68 -12.55 -15.41 -11.04
CA LEU A 68 -13.45 -16.56 -11.09
C LEU A 68 -14.93 -16.14 -11.07
N ALA A 69 -15.30 -15.19 -10.20
CA ALA A 69 -16.65 -14.65 -10.14
C ALA A 69 -17.07 -14.02 -11.46
N ALA A 70 -16.17 -13.30 -12.12
CA ALA A 70 -16.42 -12.74 -13.44
C ALA A 70 -16.57 -13.82 -14.52
N ALA A 71 -15.79 -14.89 -14.49
CA ALA A 71 -15.91 -15.99 -15.45
C ALA A 71 -17.21 -16.79 -15.26
N GLU A 72 -17.60 -17.06 -14.01
CA GLU A 72 -18.76 -17.91 -13.69
C GLU A 72 -20.06 -17.13 -13.51
N GLN A 73 -20.01 -15.80 -13.54
CA GLN A 73 -21.16 -14.91 -13.35
C GLN A 73 -21.93 -15.21 -12.04
N ARG A 74 -21.19 -15.55 -10.98
CA ARG A 74 -21.74 -15.80 -9.64
C ARG A 74 -20.84 -15.25 -8.55
N TRP A 75 -21.40 -15.14 -7.35
CA TRP A 75 -20.60 -14.92 -6.15
C TRP A 75 -19.69 -16.12 -5.87
N VAL A 76 -18.45 -15.83 -5.46
CA VAL A 76 -17.42 -16.80 -5.10
C VAL A 76 -16.94 -16.48 -3.69
N ALA A 77 -16.96 -17.46 -2.78
CA ALA A 77 -16.42 -17.27 -1.44
C ALA A 77 -14.90 -17.41 -1.47
N LEU A 78 -14.20 -16.68 -0.60
CA LEU A 78 -12.74 -16.82 -0.47
C LEU A 78 -12.32 -18.23 -0.03
N SER A 79 -13.20 -19.00 0.61
CA SER A 79 -12.97 -20.41 0.94
C SER A 79 -12.89 -21.33 -0.28
N ASP A 80 -13.37 -20.87 -1.43
CA ASP A 80 -13.43 -21.66 -2.67
C ASP A 80 -12.20 -21.39 -3.58
N ILE A 81 -11.23 -20.61 -3.06
CA ILE A 81 -9.98 -20.20 -3.72
C ILE A 81 -8.77 -20.78 -2.99
#